data_AF-A0A939ZW97-F1
#
_entry.id   AF-A0A939ZW97-F1
#
_cell.length_a   1.000
_cell.length_b   1.000
_cell.length_c   1.000
_cell.angle_alpha   90.00
_cell.angle_beta   90.00
_cell.angle_gamma   90.00
#
_symmetry.space_group_name_H-M   'P 1'
#
loop_
_entity.id
_entity.type
_entity.pdbx_description
1 polymer ?
#
loop_
_entity_poly.entity_id
_entity_poly.type
_entity_poly.pdbx_seq_one_letter_code
_entity_poly.pdbx_strand_id
1 'polypeptide(L)' 'AAASFLNSSIYKDSECVAAYFSTTCEADTLPIIARAFMDKKRVLLPRVAAGSNAMDFYELAAPVSPALDAGIF' A
#
# COMPACT_ATOMS: atom_id res chain seq x y z
N ALA A 1 10.13 -0.94 11.49
CA ALA A 1 9.77 -1.94 10.47
C ALA A 1 9.92 -1.39 9.05
N ALA A 2 9.16 -0.36 8.67
CA ALA A 2 9.17 0.22 7.32
C ALA A 2 10.57 0.61 6.80
N ALA A 3 11.38 1.33 7.59
CA ALA A 3 12.74 1.72 7.17
C ALA A 3 13.67 0.53 6.86
N SER A 4 13.55 -0.55 7.63
CA SER A 4 14.33 -1.77 7.39
C SER A 4 13.90 -2.44 6.08
N PHE A 5 12.58 -2.55 5.86
CA PHE A 5 12.02 -3.08 4.62
C PHE A 5 12.44 -2.27 3.38
N LEU A 6 12.32 -0.95 3.42
CA LEU A 6 12.70 -0.06 2.31
C LEU A 6 14.20 -0.12 1.96
N ASN A 7 15.04 -0.50 2.92
CA ASN A 7 16.48 -0.67 2.69
C ASN A 7 16.87 -2.06 2.18
N SER A 8 15.96 -3.04 2.23
CA SER A 8 16.21 -4.42 1.80
C SER A 8 16.37 -4.52 0.27
N SER A 9 17.11 -5.54 -0.18
CA SER A 9 17.19 -5.88 -1.61
C SER A 9 15.82 -6.26 -2.17
N ILE A 10 15.00 -6.98 -1.39
CA ILE A 10 13.64 -7.39 -1.78
C ILE A 10 12.81 -6.20 -2.25
N TYR A 11 12.84 -5.08 -1.51
CA TYR A 11 12.14 -3.87 -1.92
C TYR A 11 12.82 -3.20 -3.12
N LYS A 12 14.14 -3.05 -3.09
CA LYS A 12 14.88 -2.30 -4.13
C LYS A 12 14.75 -2.96 -5.51
N ASP A 13 14.81 -4.29 -5.55
CA ASP A 13 14.80 -5.08 -6.78
C ASP A 13 13.38 -5.34 -7.32
N SER A 14 12.33 -5.06 -6.55
CA SER A 14 10.96 -5.27 -6.99
C SER A 14 10.46 -4.17 -7.93
N GLU A 15 9.67 -4.54 -8.94
CA GLU A 15 8.97 -3.55 -9.80
C GLU A 15 7.59 -3.19 -9.25
N CYS A 16 7.06 -4.02 -8.35
CA CYS A 16 5.71 -3.95 -7.83
C CYS A 16 5.70 -4.20 -6.32
N VAL A 17 4.88 -3.45 -5.60
CA VAL A 17 4.67 -3.56 -4.16
C VAL A 17 3.17 -3.68 -3.90
N ALA A 18 2.75 -4.83 -3.38
CA ALA A 18 1.41 -5.01 -2.84
C ALA A 18 1.42 -4.70 -1.34
N ALA A 19 0.55 -3.81 -0.89
CA ALA A 19 0.47 -3.39 0.51
C ALA A 19 -0.99 -3.16 0.92
N TYR A 20 -1.33 -3.42 2.18
CA TYR A 20 -2.63 -3.09 2.75
C TYR A 20 -2.63 -1.67 3.32
N PHE A 21 -3.80 -1.05 3.47
CA PHE A 21 -3.95 0.14 4.32
C PHE A 21 -4.03 -0.30 5.77
N SER A 22 -3.05 0.10 6.58
CA SER A 22 -2.96 -0.29 7.97
C SER A 22 -4.06 0.29 8.83
N THR A 23 -4.66 -0.55 9.66
CA THR A 23 -5.54 -0.18 10.77
C THR A 23 -4.75 0.07 12.05
N THR A 24 -5.42 0.55 13.11
CA THR A 24 -4.78 0.99 14.37
C THR A 24 -3.98 -0.10 15.10
N CYS A 25 -4.24 -1.37 14.83
CA CYS A 25 -3.58 -2.51 15.47
C CYS A 25 -2.50 -3.16 14.61
N GLU A 26 -2.23 -2.62 13.41
CA GLU A 26 -1.27 -3.17 12.45
C GLU A 26 0.00 -2.32 12.37
N ALA A 27 1.05 -2.88 11.77
CA ALA A 27 2.20 -2.09 11.39
C ALA A 27 1.78 -1.06 10.32
N ASP A 28 2.19 0.19 10.50
CA ASP A 28 1.91 1.28 9.56
C ASP A 28 2.62 1.07 8.21
N THR A 29 1.82 0.94 7.16
CA THR A 29 2.25 0.70 5.78
C THR A 29 2.18 1.95 4.91
N LEU A 30 1.56 3.04 5.36
CA LEU A 30 1.43 4.28 4.58
C LEU A 30 2.80 4.82 4.11
N PRO A 31 3.87 4.85 4.94
CA PRO A 31 5.18 5.29 4.49
C PRO A 31 5.77 4.41 3.38
N ILE A 32 5.45 3.11 3.38
CA ILE A 32 5.90 2.16 2.36
C ILE A 32 5.17 2.40 1.04
N ILE A 33 3.84 2.57 1.10
CA ILE A 33 2.99 2.90 -0.05
C ILE A 33 3.46 4.21 -0.70
N ALA A 34 3.62 5.25 0.11
CA ALA A 34 4.07 6.56 -0.37
C ALA A 34 5.46 6.47 -1.02
N ARG A 35 6.39 5.75 -0.39
CA ARG A 35 7.74 5.60 -0.93
C ARG A 35 7.78 4.77 -2.22
N ALA A 36 7.05 3.66 -2.28
CA ALA A 36 6.94 2.83 -3.48
C ALA A 36 6.39 3.62 -4.68
N PHE A 37 5.39 4.46 -4.45
CA PHE A 37 4.86 5.34 -5.48
C PHE A 37 5.90 6.37 -5.96
N MET A 38 6.62 7.03 -5.04
CA MET A 38 7.69 7.98 -5.38
C MET A 38 8.84 7.32 -6.15
N ASP A 39 9.18 6.08 -5.80
CA ASP A 39 10.20 5.27 -6.46
C ASP A 39 9.69 4.67 -7.79
N LYS A 40 8.50 5.07 -8.27
CA LYS A 40 7.86 4.65 -9.52
C LYS A 40 7.64 3.14 -9.65
N LYS A 41 7.48 2.45 -8.53
CA LYS A 41 7.05 1.04 -8.50
C LYS A 41 5.53 1.00 -8.68
N ARG A 42 5.02 -0.09 -9.25
CA ARG A 42 3.58 -0.36 -9.27
C ARG A 42 3.13 -0.60 -7.84
N VAL A 43 2.08 0.09 -7.39
CA VAL A 43 1.53 -0.07 -6.05
C VAL A 43 0.16 -0.73 -6.15
N LEU A 44 0.02 -1.88 -5.51
CA LEU A 44 -1.23 -2.65 -5.50
C LEU A 44 -1.85 -2.64 -4.10
N LEU A 45 -3.13 -2.32 -4.02
CA LEU A 45 -3.90 -2.31 -2.78
C LEU A 45 -4.98 -3.40 -2.81
N PRO A 46 -5.16 -4.15 -1.73
CA PRO A 46 -6.19 -5.19 -1.67
C PRO A 46 -7.57 -4.57 -1.50
N ARG A 47 -8.55 -5.15 -2.17
CA ARG A 47 -9.98 -4.96 -1.90
C ARG A 47 -10.59 -6.33 -1.67
N VAL A 48 -11.17 -6.52 -0.50
CA VAL A 48 -11.92 -7.75 -0.18
C VAL A 48 -13.35 -7.59 -0.68
N ALA A 49 -13.86 -8.60 -1.40
CA ALA A 49 -15.25 -8.62 -1.84
C ALA A 49 -16.16 -8.96 -0.64
N ALA A 50 -17.08 -8.05 -0.31
CA ALA A 50 -17.96 -8.17 0.85
C ALA A 50 -18.80 -9.47 0.80
N GLY A 51 -18.93 -10.13 1.95
CA GLY A 51 -19.65 -11.41 2.06
C GLY A 51 -18.91 -12.61 1.46
N SER A 52 -17.62 -12.46 1.12
CA SER A 52 -16.79 -13.53 0.59
C SER A 52 -15.39 -13.54 1.22
N ASN A 53 -14.61 -14.58 0.93
CA ASN A 53 -13.18 -14.64 1.24
C ASN A 53 -12.30 -14.31 0.00
N ALA A 54 -12.86 -13.63 -1.00
CA ALA A 54 -12.15 -13.23 -2.21
C ALA A 54 -11.48 -11.87 -2.04
N MET A 55 -10.24 -11.75 -2.51
CA MET A 55 -9.44 -10.52 -2.47
C MET A 55 -8.83 -10.28 -3.85
N ASP A 56 -9.07 -9.09 -4.38
CA ASP A 56 -8.47 -8.61 -5.61
C ASP A 56 -7.49 -7.48 -5.29
N PHE A 57 -6.46 -7.33 -6.12
CA PHE A 57 -5.49 -6.25 -6.02
C PHE A 57 -5.72 -5.22 -7.12
N TYR A 58 -5.85 -3.96 -6.72
CA TYR A 58 -6.05 -2.83 -7.62
C TYR A 58 -4.81 -1.95 -7.64
N GLU A 59 -4.40 -1.55 -8.83
CA GLU A 59 -3.25 -0.66 -9.00
C GLU A 59 -3.62 0.79 -8.69
N LEU A 60 -2.78 1.42 -7.87
CA LEU A 60 -2.96 2.80 -7.47
C LEU A 60 -2.51 3.73 -8.61
N ALA A 61 -3.46 4.49 -9.17
CA ALA A 61 -3.18 5.39 -10.30
C ALA A 61 -2.52 6.72 -9.91
N ALA A 62 -2.66 7.17 -8.66
CA ALA A 62 -2.19 8.47 -8.17
C ALA A 62 -1.75 8.40 -6.69
N PRO A 63 -0.84 9.27 -6.22
CA PRO A 63 -0.43 9.27 -4.82
C PRO A 63 -1.65 9.51 -3.91
N VAL A 64 -1.71 8.78 -2.81
CA VAL A 64 -2.75 8.99 -1.80
C VAL A 64 -2.41 10.26 -1.02
N SER A 65 -3.23 11.30 -1.16
CA SER A 65 -3.13 12.49 -0.30
C SER A 65 -3.69 12.15 1.08
N PRO A 66 -3.01 12.48 2.19
CA PRO A 66 -3.54 12.30 3.54
C PRO A 66 -4.82 13.13 3.84
N ALA A 67 -5.29 13.96 2.89
CA ALA A 67 -6.55 14.70 3.03
C ALA A 67 -7.82 13.85 2.76
N LEU A 68 -7.69 12.54 2.51
CA LEU A 68 -8.80 11.61 2.28
C LEU A 68 -9.44 11.03 3.55
N ASP A 69 -9.22 11.66 4.71
CA ASP A 69 -9.90 11.37 5.98
C ASP A 69 -11.33 11.96 6.09
N ALA A 70 -11.90 12.50 5.00
CA ALA A 70 -13.24 13.08 5.01
C ALA A 70 -14.40 12.07 4.85
N GLY A 71 -14.16 10.76 5.04
CA GLY A 71 -15.24 9.79 5.28
C GLY A 71 -16.31 9.73 4.18
N ILE A 72 -15.92 9.65 2.90
CA ILE A 72 -16.86 9.34 1.82
C ILE A 72 -16.40 8.07 1.10
N PHE A 73 -16.91 6.94 1.57
CA PHE A 73 -17.26 5.76 0.78
C PHE A 73 -18.60 5.23 1.29
#